data_AF-A0A7V5DMV7-F1
#
_entry.id   AF-A0A7V5DMV7-F1
#
_cell.length_a   1.000
_cell.length_b   1.000
_cell.length_c   1.000
_cell.angle_alpha   90.00
_cell.angle_beta   90.00
_cell.angle_gamma   90.00
#
_symmetry.space_group_name_H-M   'P 1'
#
loop_
_entity.id
_entity.type
_entity.pdbx_description
1 polymer ?
#
loop_
_entity_poly.entity_id
_entity_poly.type
_entity_poly.pdbx_seq_one_letter_code
_entity_poly.pdbx_strand_id
1 'polypeptide(L)'
;MDVINWLAVKPTDSDLKRAADKLDGSAHMRVLLQSLVRAILESYPWSGRTDLVSAFDPSRRYDVGQQVAMFVHDPQGLRPDTWRIARVKAVADAENPVQGAFQVVTLSMDRRDRIYAGGVSGARPSFPAFPPADDESMSWLVADIADHFYEPLADVVRRAAAAGRLNIRVVGDQVSRLDTQPTFGEREALLVARLFRDVANRPVPYRTTDEILEALRADGRWRDVPDDVARTSLGDQLPRHGYCSVGNDRWMTAEALASAQRDVIRRPMVPVVRSKLLQEQGMDDSADFDDYEGAPLRDREMAAALEELGEIKIEKPPAGRWRPPAAPIAVGALTYQHIVQGFLPLGRFADAFPPEPDPLLVDVALVEGDPIPCWISRQEGVLKATDAEQWRRRFLELGIPAGTKLWLEYKGGTSYRIAPRPLTRPQSVRCKLACLEEGRLHI
;
A
#
# COMPACT_ATOMS: atom_id res chain seq x y z
N MET A 1 -16.47 3.05 43.08
CA MET A 1 -15.09 2.79 42.65
C MET A 1 -14.89 3.50 41.33
N ASP A 2 -13.76 4.18 41.15
CA ASP A 2 -13.39 4.78 39.86
C ASP A 2 -12.33 3.91 39.19
N VAL A 3 -12.46 3.70 37.87
CA VAL A 3 -11.58 2.86 37.07
C VAL A 3 -11.14 3.58 35.80
N ILE A 4 -10.10 3.08 35.14
CA ILE A 4 -9.58 3.68 33.90
C ILE A 4 -10.62 3.61 32.78
N ASN A 5 -10.88 4.75 32.14
CA ASN A 5 -11.65 4.84 30.91
C ASN A 5 -10.77 4.51 29.71
N TRP A 6 -10.69 3.23 29.33
CA TRP A 6 -9.85 2.77 28.22
C TRP A 6 -10.22 3.36 26.85
N LEU A 7 -11.44 3.89 26.68
CA LEU A 7 -11.84 4.60 25.46
C LEU A 7 -11.29 6.03 25.37
N ALA A 8 -10.90 6.62 26.50
CA ALA A 8 -10.42 8.00 26.61
C ALA A 8 -9.15 8.09 27.47
N VAL A 9 -8.34 7.03 27.46
CA VAL A 9 -7.14 6.94 28.30
C VAL A 9 -6.14 8.04 27.95
N LYS A 10 -5.52 8.61 28.98
CA LYS A 10 -4.49 9.64 28.88
C LYS A 10 -3.23 9.18 29.61
N PRO A 11 -2.37 8.40 28.92
CA PRO A 11 -1.12 7.95 29.52
C PRO A 11 -0.24 9.11 29.98
N THR A 12 0.30 8.99 31.18
CA THR A 12 1.36 9.87 31.68
C THR A 12 2.68 9.56 30.98
N ASP A 13 3.65 10.48 31.04
CA ASP A 13 4.98 10.19 30.48
C ASP A 13 5.66 9.00 31.17
N SER A 14 5.34 8.76 32.45
CA SER A 14 5.79 7.58 33.18
C SER A 14 5.19 6.28 32.63
N ASP A 15 3.89 6.27 32.31
CA ASP A 15 3.21 5.10 31.71
C ASP A 15 3.86 4.75 30.35
N LEU A 16 4.06 5.78 29.52
CA LEU A 16 4.65 5.66 28.19
C LEU A 16 6.10 5.17 28.26
N LYS A 17 6.90 5.74 29.16
CA LYS A 17 8.30 5.32 29.36
C LYS A 17 8.38 3.86 29.81
N ARG A 18 7.60 3.45 30.82
CA ARG A 18 7.59 2.04 31.30
C ARG A 18 7.13 1.08 30.21
N ALA A 19 6.20 1.48 29.35
CA ALA A 19 5.76 0.67 28.21
C ALA A 19 6.88 0.50 27.18
N ALA A 20 7.59 1.58 26.84
CA ALA A 20 8.67 1.58 25.86
C ALA A 20 9.97 0.91 26.36
N ASP A 21 10.26 0.97 27.66
CA ASP A 21 11.44 0.34 28.26
C ASP A 21 11.42 -1.20 28.13
N LYS A 22 10.23 -1.79 27.96
CA LYS A 22 10.04 -3.23 27.71
C LYS A 22 10.12 -3.61 26.22
N LEU A 23 10.23 -2.63 25.32
CA LEU A 23 10.36 -2.87 23.89
C LEU A 23 11.83 -3.17 23.57
N ASP A 24 12.15 -4.45 23.36
CA ASP A 24 13.47 -4.87 22.88
C ASP A 24 13.46 -4.88 21.33
N GLY A 25 14.06 -3.86 20.73
CA GLY A 25 14.07 -3.68 19.28
C GLY A 25 12.69 -3.38 18.68
N SER A 26 12.16 -4.32 17.90
CA SER A 26 10.87 -4.20 17.20
C SER A 26 9.90 -5.28 17.68
N ALA A 27 8.67 -4.88 17.97
CA ALA A 27 7.60 -5.80 18.34
C ALA A 27 6.27 -5.40 17.70
N HIS A 28 5.34 -6.35 17.70
CA HIS A 28 3.96 -6.08 17.29
C HIS A 28 3.29 -5.08 18.24
N MET A 29 2.44 -4.19 17.73
CA MET A 29 1.72 -3.14 18.46
C MET A 29 1.03 -3.70 19.71
N ARG A 30 0.42 -4.89 19.60
CA ARG A 30 -0.18 -5.61 20.72
C ARG A 30 0.75 -5.75 21.94
N VAL A 31 2.04 -6.03 21.73
CA VAL A 31 3.02 -6.19 22.82
C VAL A 31 3.26 -4.87 23.56
N LEU A 32 3.36 -3.77 22.80
CA LEU A 32 3.48 -2.43 23.36
C LEU A 32 2.21 -2.02 24.10
N LEU A 33 1.03 -2.32 23.55
CA LEU A 33 -0.25 -2.05 24.21
C LEU A 33 -0.40 -2.81 25.52
N GLN A 34 -0.04 -4.10 25.56
CA GLN A 34 -0.04 -4.89 26.78
C GLN A 34 0.92 -4.30 27.82
N SER A 35 2.11 -3.85 27.40
CA SER A 35 3.08 -3.20 28.28
C SER A 35 2.55 -1.87 28.84
N LEU A 36 1.83 -1.09 28.01
CA LEU A 36 1.18 0.15 28.40
C LEU A 36 0.03 -0.08 29.39
N VAL A 37 -0.88 -1.02 29.08
CA VAL A 37 -2.00 -1.38 29.95
C VAL A 37 -1.47 -1.83 31.31
N ARG A 38 -0.46 -2.72 31.32
CA ARG A 38 0.19 -3.18 32.55
C ARG A 38 0.78 -2.03 33.35
N ALA A 39 1.52 -1.12 32.70
CA ALA A 39 2.11 0.04 33.38
C ALA A 39 1.04 0.93 34.06
N ILE A 40 -0.10 1.13 33.39
CA ILE A 40 -1.23 1.89 33.94
C ILE A 40 -1.88 1.14 35.10
N LEU A 41 -2.16 -0.16 34.96
CA LEU A 41 -2.79 -0.96 36.01
C LEU A 41 -1.92 -1.03 37.29
N GLU A 42 -0.61 -1.20 37.13
CA GLU A 42 0.36 -1.21 38.23
C GLU A 42 0.52 0.16 38.92
N SER A 43 0.02 1.25 38.34
CA SER A 43 0.02 2.58 38.97
C SER A 43 -1.11 2.79 39.97
N TYR A 44 -1.92 1.76 40.24
CA TYR A 44 -2.99 1.82 41.24
C TYR A 44 -2.43 2.03 42.66
N PRO A 45 -3.05 2.88 43.51
CA PRO A 45 -4.28 3.64 43.26
C PRO A 45 -4.08 4.82 42.30
N TRP A 46 -5.03 5.00 41.39
CA TRP A 46 -4.99 6.00 40.31
C TRP A 46 -5.33 7.44 40.75
N SER A 47 -4.88 7.83 41.94
CA SER A 47 -5.16 9.15 42.50
C SER A 47 -4.66 10.28 41.58
N GLY A 48 -5.53 11.23 41.23
CA GLY A 48 -5.18 12.39 40.41
C GLY A 48 -5.22 12.16 38.89
N ARG A 49 -5.60 10.96 38.43
CA ARG A 49 -5.84 10.71 37.00
C ARG A 49 -7.13 11.38 36.52
N THR A 50 -7.11 11.90 35.29
CA THR A 50 -8.26 12.60 34.68
C THR A 50 -9.04 11.72 33.70
N ASP A 51 -8.54 10.53 33.43
CA ASP A 51 -9.12 9.52 32.54
C ASP A 51 -9.85 8.41 33.32
N LEU A 52 -10.42 8.78 34.47
CA LEU A 52 -11.22 7.89 35.31
C LEU A 52 -12.70 7.97 34.97
N VAL A 53 -13.40 6.85 35.12
CA VAL A 53 -14.85 6.75 35.05
C VAL A 53 -15.38 6.01 36.26
N SER A 54 -16.49 6.47 36.82
CA SER A 54 -17.13 5.78 37.93
C SER A 54 -17.79 4.49 37.47
N ALA A 55 -17.61 3.43 38.26
CA ALA A 55 -18.34 2.19 38.08
C ALA A 55 -19.84 2.40 38.29
N PHE A 56 -20.65 1.61 37.58
CA PHE A 56 -22.08 1.58 37.78
C PHE A 56 -22.42 1.17 39.22
N ASP A 57 -23.31 1.94 39.82
CA ASP A 57 -23.73 1.89 41.20
C ASP A 57 -25.27 1.95 41.20
N PRO A 58 -25.95 0.83 41.50
CA PRO A 58 -27.40 0.76 41.43
C PRO A 58 -28.10 1.69 42.43
N SER A 59 -27.39 2.23 43.43
CA SER A 59 -27.93 3.23 44.36
C SER A 59 -27.98 4.64 43.78
N ARG A 60 -27.26 4.90 42.69
CA ARG A 60 -27.15 6.23 42.07
C ARG A 60 -28.07 6.37 40.87
N ARG A 61 -28.49 7.61 40.62
CA ARG A 61 -29.24 8.00 39.41
C ARG A 61 -28.26 8.47 38.34
N TYR A 62 -28.68 8.35 37.08
CA TYR A 62 -27.86 8.56 35.90
C TYR A 62 -28.51 9.50 34.90
N ASP A 63 -27.69 10.20 34.13
CA ASP A 63 -28.13 11.10 33.06
C ASP A 63 -27.83 10.53 31.67
N VAL A 64 -28.67 10.87 30.69
CA VAL A 64 -28.44 10.49 29.29
C VAL A 64 -27.10 11.05 28.81
N GLY A 65 -26.29 10.22 28.16
CA GLY A 65 -24.97 10.55 27.66
C GLY A 65 -23.83 10.30 28.66
N GLN A 66 -24.13 10.07 29.94
CA GLN A 66 -23.12 9.75 30.95
C GLN A 66 -22.38 8.46 30.61
N GLN A 67 -21.07 8.42 30.87
CA GLN A 67 -20.25 7.22 30.77
C GLN A 67 -20.11 6.54 32.13
N VAL A 68 -20.21 5.22 32.16
CA VAL A 68 -20.07 4.40 33.36
C VAL A 68 -19.25 3.15 33.05
N ALA A 69 -18.47 2.68 34.02
CA ALA A 69 -17.80 1.39 33.91
C ALA A 69 -18.72 0.25 34.36
N MET A 70 -18.83 -0.78 33.55
CA MET A 70 -19.58 -2.01 33.84
C MET A 70 -18.59 -3.14 34.07
N PHE A 71 -18.62 -3.74 35.26
CA PHE A 71 -17.84 -4.93 35.54
C PHE A 71 -18.41 -6.14 34.81
N VAL A 72 -17.52 -6.92 34.21
CA VAL A 72 -17.84 -8.18 33.54
C VAL A 72 -17.21 -9.28 34.35
N HIS A 73 -18.06 -10.02 35.06
CA HIS A 73 -17.64 -11.14 35.88
C HIS A 73 -17.43 -12.38 35.03
N ASP A 74 -16.37 -13.13 35.32
CA ASP A 74 -16.21 -14.48 34.79
C ASP A 74 -17.13 -15.45 35.56
N PRO A 75 -18.14 -16.06 34.92
CA PRO A 75 -19.06 -16.97 35.61
C PRO A 75 -18.35 -18.17 36.24
N GLN A 76 -17.18 -18.54 35.74
CA GLN A 76 -16.40 -19.67 36.25
C GLN A 76 -15.40 -19.26 37.35
N GLY A 77 -15.18 -17.96 37.56
CA GLY A 77 -14.18 -17.44 38.49
C GLY A 77 -12.74 -17.86 38.18
N LEU A 78 -12.47 -18.25 36.93
CA LEU A 78 -11.15 -18.65 36.46
C LEU A 78 -10.32 -17.45 36.00
N ARG A 79 -10.99 -16.36 35.62
CA ARG A 79 -10.38 -15.13 35.12
C ARG A 79 -10.72 -13.97 36.05
N PRO A 80 -9.81 -12.98 36.16
CA PRO A 80 -10.13 -11.75 36.88
C PRO A 80 -11.29 -11.03 36.21
N ASP A 81 -12.09 -10.36 37.04
CA ASP A 81 -13.12 -9.46 36.54
C ASP A 81 -12.48 -8.33 35.72
N THR A 82 -13.07 -8.05 34.56
CA THR A 82 -12.69 -6.92 33.69
C THR A 82 -13.77 -5.85 33.75
N TRP A 83 -13.54 -4.69 33.13
CA TRP A 83 -14.58 -3.69 32.96
C TRP A 83 -14.66 -3.15 31.54
N ARG A 84 -15.89 -2.82 31.15
CA ARG A 84 -16.23 -2.23 29.87
C ARG A 84 -16.83 -0.85 30.09
N ILE A 85 -16.68 0.03 29.10
CA ILE A 85 -17.20 1.39 29.18
C ILE A 85 -18.53 1.45 28.46
N ALA A 86 -19.60 1.76 29.20
CA ALA A 86 -20.94 1.91 28.66
C ALA A 86 -21.34 3.38 28.63
N ARG A 87 -22.24 3.73 27.69
CA ARG A 87 -22.89 5.05 27.64
C ARG A 87 -24.37 4.89 27.97
N VAL A 88 -24.87 5.75 28.85
CA VAL A 88 -26.31 5.85 29.15
C VAL A 88 -27.02 6.38 27.91
N LYS A 89 -27.85 5.55 27.30
CA LYS A 89 -28.59 5.85 26.07
C LYS A 89 -29.97 6.43 26.38
N ALA A 90 -30.64 5.89 27.40
CA ALA A 90 -31.95 6.33 27.83
C ALA A 90 -32.12 6.07 29.32
N VAL A 91 -32.92 6.91 29.96
CA VAL A 91 -33.34 6.74 31.34
C VAL A 91 -34.84 6.97 31.45
N ALA A 92 -35.51 6.15 32.26
CA ALA A 92 -36.93 6.29 32.55
C ALA A 92 -37.18 6.03 34.03
N ASP A 93 -38.02 6.84 34.66
CA ASP A 93 -38.44 6.61 36.04
C ASP A 93 -39.48 5.50 36.12
N ALA A 94 -39.35 4.66 37.13
CA ALA A 94 -40.24 3.54 37.39
C ALA A 94 -40.44 3.35 38.90
N GLU A 95 -41.48 2.63 39.27
CA GLU A 95 -41.79 2.32 40.67
C GLU A 95 -42.36 0.90 40.78
N ASN A 96 -42.01 0.18 41.84
CA ASN A 96 -42.73 -1.02 42.25
C ASN A 96 -42.69 -1.24 43.77
N PRO A 97 -43.59 -2.10 44.32
CA PRO A 97 -43.70 -2.29 45.76
C PRO A 97 -42.45 -2.85 46.46
N VAL A 98 -41.56 -3.52 45.73
CA VAL A 98 -40.37 -4.18 46.30
C VAL A 98 -39.18 -3.22 46.37
N GLN A 99 -38.99 -2.41 45.34
CA GLN A 99 -37.80 -1.57 45.13
C GLN A 99 -38.07 -0.07 45.36
N GLY A 100 -39.33 0.33 45.53
CA GLY A 100 -39.74 1.73 45.58
C GLY A 100 -39.57 2.41 44.23
N ALA A 101 -39.31 3.73 44.25
CA ALA A 101 -38.98 4.50 43.06
C ALA A 101 -37.53 4.27 42.63
N PHE A 102 -37.31 3.98 41.35
CA PHE A 102 -36.01 3.74 40.74
C PHE A 102 -35.96 4.23 39.29
N GLN A 103 -34.80 4.14 38.67
CA GLN A 103 -34.55 4.51 37.29
C GLN A 103 -34.24 3.26 36.46
N VAL A 104 -34.97 3.05 35.38
CA VAL A 104 -34.62 2.09 34.33
C VAL A 104 -33.58 2.77 33.43
N VAL A 105 -32.34 2.26 33.46
CA VAL A 105 -31.20 2.81 32.74
C VAL A 105 -30.85 1.88 31.58
N THR A 106 -30.95 2.38 30.35
CA THR A 106 -30.50 1.68 29.15
C THR A 106 -29.06 2.05 28.85
N LEU A 107 -28.16 1.08 28.94
CA LEU A 107 -26.74 1.22 28.68
C LEU A 107 -26.38 0.62 27.33
N SER A 108 -25.68 1.39 26.48
CA SER A 108 -25.09 0.90 25.24
C SER A 108 -23.63 0.49 25.49
N MET A 109 -23.32 -0.78 25.26
CA MET A 109 -22.00 -1.39 25.44
C MET A 109 -21.78 -2.47 24.38
N ASP A 110 -20.63 -2.49 23.71
CA ASP A 110 -20.32 -3.48 22.65
C ASP A 110 -21.38 -3.58 21.54
N ARG A 111 -21.96 -2.43 21.16
CA ARG A 111 -23.08 -2.31 20.19
C ARG A 111 -24.37 -3.05 20.62
N ARG A 112 -24.48 -3.41 21.89
CA ARG A 112 -25.68 -4.00 22.48
C ARG A 112 -26.24 -3.09 23.55
N ASP A 113 -27.57 -3.02 23.59
CA ASP A 113 -28.27 -2.33 24.66
C ASP A 113 -28.54 -3.32 25.79
N ARG A 114 -28.28 -2.89 27.02
CA ARG A 114 -28.60 -3.62 28.26
C ARG A 114 -29.38 -2.71 29.19
N ILE A 115 -30.31 -3.29 29.93
CA ILE A 115 -31.18 -2.56 30.84
C ILE A 115 -30.77 -2.89 32.27
N TYR A 116 -30.60 -1.85 33.08
CA TYR A 116 -30.23 -1.94 34.49
C TYR A 116 -31.16 -1.05 35.33
N ALA A 117 -31.24 -1.33 36.63
CA ALA A 117 -31.90 -0.45 37.59
C ALA A 117 -30.87 0.43 38.30
N GLY A 118 -31.10 1.74 38.30
CA GLY A 118 -30.36 2.74 39.07
C GLY A 118 -31.27 3.45 40.06
N GLY A 119 -30.70 4.18 41.02
CA GLY A 119 -31.43 4.93 42.04
C GLY A 119 -32.21 4.07 43.04
N VAL A 120 -31.87 2.78 43.16
CA VAL A 120 -32.54 1.84 44.07
C VAL A 120 -32.02 2.08 45.48
N SER A 121 -32.90 2.49 46.39
CA SER A 121 -32.54 2.77 47.78
C SER A 121 -31.96 1.53 48.48
N GLY A 122 -30.82 1.69 49.15
CA GLY A 122 -30.14 0.60 49.86
C GLY A 122 -29.43 -0.43 48.99
N ALA A 123 -29.48 -0.30 47.66
CA ALA A 123 -28.71 -1.16 46.76
C ALA A 123 -27.21 -0.97 46.97
N ARG A 124 -26.44 -2.06 46.85
CA ARG A 124 -24.98 -2.03 46.97
C ARG A 124 -24.35 -2.40 45.63
N PRO A 125 -23.36 -1.63 45.15
CA PRO A 125 -22.59 -2.06 44.01
C PRO A 125 -21.74 -3.29 44.36
N SER A 126 -21.58 -4.19 43.39
CA SER A 126 -20.59 -5.26 43.46
C SER A 126 -19.33 -4.78 42.73
N PHE A 127 -18.23 -4.66 43.47
CA PHE A 127 -16.94 -4.25 42.90
C PHE A 127 -15.97 -5.41 42.99
N PRO A 128 -15.17 -5.66 41.94
CA PRO A 128 -14.14 -6.68 41.99
C PRO A 128 -13.05 -6.31 42.99
N ALA A 129 -12.36 -7.32 43.52
CA ALA A 129 -11.12 -7.10 44.23
C ALA A 129 -10.06 -6.60 43.23
N PHE A 130 -9.54 -5.39 43.44
CA PHE A 130 -8.49 -4.80 42.61
C PHE A 130 -7.44 -4.12 43.49
N PRO A 131 -6.13 -4.29 43.21
CA PRO A 131 -5.54 -5.04 42.09
C PRO A 131 -5.73 -6.58 42.21
N PRO A 132 -5.57 -7.33 41.11
CA PRO A 132 -5.54 -8.80 41.17
C PRO A 132 -4.48 -9.31 42.14
N ALA A 133 -4.73 -10.46 42.78
CA ALA A 133 -3.88 -10.99 43.84
C ALA A 133 -2.54 -11.55 43.34
N ASP A 134 -2.47 -11.95 42.07
CA ASP A 134 -1.33 -12.62 41.45
C ASP A 134 -1.03 -12.09 40.04
N ASP A 135 0.18 -12.36 39.55
CA ASP A 135 0.66 -11.85 38.25
C ASP A 135 0.03 -12.56 37.04
N GLU A 136 -0.45 -13.79 37.21
CA GLU A 136 -1.16 -14.50 36.14
C GLU A 136 -2.50 -13.81 35.87
N SER A 137 -3.26 -13.52 36.92
CA SER A 137 -4.48 -12.71 36.87
C SER A 137 -4.18 -11.32 36.29
N MET A 138 -3.10 -10.66 36.71
CA MET A 138 -2.71 -9.38 36.10
C MET A 138 -2.45 -9.52 34.59
N SER A 139 -1.75 -10.57 34.16
CA SER A 139 -1.46 -10.83 32.74
C SER A 139 -2.73 -11.07 31.92
N TRP A 140 -3.68 -11.82 32.45
CA TRP A 140 -4.98 -12.05 31.82
C TRP A 140 -5.77 -10.76 31.64
N LEU A 141 -5.84 -9.94 32.68
CA LEU A 141 -6.53 -8.65 32.63
C LEU A 141 -5.88 -7.70 31.62
N VAL A 142 -4.55 -7.65 31.58
CA VAL A 142 -3.76 -6.88 30.61
C VAL A 142 -4.09 -7.31 29.19
N ALA A 143 -4.10 -8.61 28.91
CA ALA A 143 -4.40 -9.15 27.59
C ALA A 143 -5.83 -8.84 27.15
N ASP A 144 -6.83 -9.08 28.01
CA ASP A 144 -8.25 -8.79 27.70
C ASP A 144 -8.47 -7.30 27.38
N ILE A 145 -7.91 -6.41 28.19
CA ILE A 145 -8.03 -4.96 27.96
C ILE A 145 -7.32 -4.55 26.67
N ALA A 146 -6.09 -5.03 26.43
CA ALA A 146 -5.33 -4.67 25.25
C ALA A 146 -6.01 -5.14 23.94
N ASP A 147 -6.60 -6.34 23.95
CA ASP A 147 -7.30 -6.87 22.77
C ASP A 147 -8.66 -6.19 22.56
N HIS A 148 -9.43 -5.97 23.64
CA HIS A 148 -10.75 -5.36 23.51
C HIS A 148 -10.69 -3.88 23.14
N PHE A 149 -9.71 -3.14 23.67
CA PHE A 149 -9.52 -1.71 23.42
C PHE A 149 -8.37 -1.42 22.45
N TYR A 150 -8.04 -2.37 21.56
CA TYR A 150 -6.90 -2.29 20.67
C TYR A 150 -6.83 -0.97 19.88
N GLU A 151 -7.89 -0.61 19.15
CA GLU A 151 -7.89 0.59 18.32
C GLU A 151 -7.76 1.90 19.12
N PRO A 152 -8.58 2.15 20.17
CA PRO A 152 -8.40 3.32 21.03
C PRO A 152 -6.98 3.43 21.61
N LEU A 153 -6.39 2.31 22.05
CA LEU A 153 -5.06 2.28 22.63
C LEU A 153 -3.96 2.50 21.58
N ALA A 154 -4.07 1.87 20.40
CA ALA A 154 -3.16 2.07 19.28
C ALA A 154 -3.15 3.54 18.83
N ASP A 155 -4.31 4.19 18.77
CA ASP A 155 -4.42 5.61 18.44
C ASP A 155 -3.75 6.51 19.49
N VAL A 156 -3.86 6.16 20.77
CA VAL A 156 -3.16 6.87 21.84
C VAL A 156 -1.64 6.76 21.67
N VAL A 157 -1.12 5.57 21.38
CA VAL A 157 0.32 5.34 21.13
C VAL A 157 0.79 6.11 19.89
N ARG A 158 0.04 6.04 18.77
CA ARG A 158 0.36 6.78 17.53
C ARG A 158 0.42 8.28 17.78
N ARG A 159 -0.55 8.84 18.52
CA ARG A 159 -0.55 10.27 18.89
C ARG A 159 0.63 10.63 19.80
N ALA A 160 0.97 9.78 20.76
CA ALA A 160 2.11 10.01 21.64
C ALA A 160 3.46 9.97 20.88
N ALA A 161 3.60 9.07 19.91
CA ALA A 161 4.76 9.03 19.01
C ALA A 161 4.83 10.28 18.12
N ALA A 162 3.73 10.68 17.49
CA ALA A 162 3.66 11.89 16.67
C ALA A 162 3.96 13.18 17.46
N ALA A 163 3.58 13.21 18.74
CA ALA A 163 3.87 14.33 19.66
C ALA A 163 5.29 14.29 20.26
N GLY A 164 6.13 13.30 19.90
CA GLY A 164 7.48 13.14 20.43
C GLY A 164 7.55 12.68 21.90
N ARG A 165 6.42 12.27 22.50
CA ARG A 165 6.36 11.75 23.88
C ARG A 165 6.81 10.29 23.98
N LEU A 166 6.80 9.57 22.85
CA LEU A 166 7.34 8.22 22.73
C LEU A 166 8.40 8.20 21.62
N ASN A 167 9.60 7.73 21.96
CA ASN A 167 10.71 7.60 21.01
C ASN A 167 10.62 6.32 20.18
N ILE A 168 9.51 6.16 19.44
CA ILE A 168 9.19 4.96 18.67
C ILE A 168 8.75 5.31 17.25
N ARG A 169 8.91 4.37 16.32
CA ARG A 169 8.33 4.41 14.98
C ARG A 169 7.26 3.34 14.87
N VAL A 170 6.10 3.71 14.31
CA VAL A 170 5.00 2.79 14.01
C VAL A 170 4.93 2.59 12.49
N VAL A 171 5.02 1.34 12.02
CA VAL A 171 4.86 0.97 10.61
C VAL A 171 3.86 -0.17 10.53
N GLY A 172 2.64 0.11 10.06
CA GLY A 172 1.54 -0.85 10.19
C GLY A 172 1.29 -1.21 11.65
N ASP A 173 1.34 -2.50 11.96
CA ASP A 173 1.23 -3.04 13.33
C ASP A 173 2.60 -3.33 13.96
N GLN A 174 3.71 -2.93 13.34
CA GLN A 174 5.04 -3.05 13.93
C GLN A 174 5.44 -1.74 14.61
N VAL A 175 6.12 -1.88 15.74
CA VAL A 175 6.61 -0.76 16.54
C VAL A 175 8.06 -1.02 16.92
N SER A 176 8.93 -0.06 16.66
CA SER A 176 10.36 -0.15 16.98
C SER A 176 10.85 1.12 17.66
N ARG A 177 11.83 0.99 18.57
CA ARG A 177 12.41 2.18 19.18
C ARG A 177 13.29 2.92 18.18
N LEU A 178 13.21 4.25 18.15
CA LEU A 178 14.00 5.08 17.23
C LEU A 178 15.50 5.01 17.53
N ASP A 179 15.90 4.79 18.78
CA ASP A 179 17.29 4.58 19.20
C ASP A 179 17.84 3.19 18.82
N THR A 180 16.97 2.24 18.51
CA THR A 180 17.34 0.91 17.99
C THR A 180 17.28 0.82 16.46
N GLN A 181 16.97 1.92 15.77
CA GLN A 181 16.97 1.89 14.31
C GLN A 181 18.37 1.65 13.78
N PRO A 182 18.49 0.81 12.74
CA PRO A 182 19.75 0.67 12.04
C PRO A 182 20.20 2.05 11.53
N THR A 183 21.32 2.53 12.04
CA THR A 183 21.99 3.70 11.48
C THR A 183 22.56 3.33 10.12
N PHE A 184 22.11 4.01 9.07
CA PHE A 184 22.75 3.94 7.76
C PHE A 184 23.91 4.95 7.77
N GLY A 185 25.09 4.48 8.18
CA GLY A 185 26.30 5.29 8.30
C GLY A 185 27.20 5.18 7.06
N GLU A 186 28.41 5.73 7.18
CA GLU A 186 29.41 5.70 6.10
C GLU A 186 29.78 4.28 5.66
N ARG A 187 29.77 3.31 6.59
CA ARG A 187 30.11 1.92 6.30
C ARG A 187 29.02 1.24 5.47
N GLU A 188 27.77 1.41 5.84
CA GLU A 188 26.61 0.93 5.08
C GLU A 188 26.59 1.57 3.69
N ALA A 189 26.80 2.90 3.62
CA ALA A 189 26.89 3.62 2.35
C ALA A 189 28.02 3.09 1.46
N LEU A 190 29.20 2.80 2.02
CA LEU A 190 30.34 2.24 1.29
C LEU A 190 30.05 0.82 0.77
N LEU A 191 29.41 -0.02 1.58
CA LEU A 191 29.03 -1.37 1.19
C LEU A 191 28.02 -1.32 0.03
N VAL A 192 26.96 -0.50 0.16
CA VAL A 192 25.96 -0.31 -0.88
C VAL A 192 26.61 0.22 -2.16
N ALA A 193 27.50 1.21 -2.07
CA ALA A 193 28.22 1.73 -3.23
C ALA A 193 29.06 0.66 -3.96
N ARG A 194 29.65 -0.30 -3.23
CA ARG A 194 30.35 -1.44 -3.83
C ARG A 194 29.37 -2.36 -4.57
N LEU A 195 28.24 -2.68 -3.95
CA LEU A 195 27.21 -3.55 -4.56
C LEU A 195 26.72 -3.03 -5.90
N PHE A 196 26.57 -1.71 -6.03
CA PHE A 196 26.15 -1.05 -7.27
C PHE A 196 27.26 -0.96 -8.32
N ARG A 197 28.53 -0.86 -7.91
CA ARG A 197 29.67 -0.90 -8.84
C ARG A 197 29.74 -2.22 -9.60
N ASP A 198 29.44 -3.32 -8.92
CA ASP A 198 29.51 -4.67 -9.49
C ASP A 198 28.41 -4.96 -10.52
N VAL A 199 27.36 -4.14 -10.60
CA VAL A 199 26.22 -4.32 -11.51
C VAL A 199 26.34 -3.55 -12.80
N ALA A 200 27.33 -2.67 -12.93
CA ALA A 200 27.47 -1.79 -14.09
C ALA A 200 27.51 -2.55 -15.43
N ASN A 201 27.87 -3.84 -15.42
CA ASN A 201 27.92 -4.71 -16.59
C ASN A 201 26.62 -5.46 -16.89
N ARG A 202 25.56 -5.34 -16.09
CA ARG A 202 24.27 -5.99 -16.37
C ARG A 202 23.47 -5.17 -17.40
N PRO A 203 22.65 -5.80 -18.27
CA PRO A 203 21.78 -5.11 -19.23
C PRO A 203 20.83 -4.10 -18.58
N VAL A 204 20.38 -4.39 -17.35
CA VAL A 204 19.64 -3.44 -16.50
C VAL A 204 20.30 -3.44 -15.12
N PRO A 205 21.13 -2.42 -14.80
CA PRO A 205 21.99 -2.45 -13.62
C PRO A 205 21.25 -2.01 -12.34
N TYR A 206 20.29 -2.83 -11.90
CA TYR A 206 19.60 -2.63 -10.63
C TYR A 206 20.04 -3.63 -9.55
N ARG A 207 19.81 -3.26 -8.29
CA ARG A 207 19.85 -4.14 -7.12
C ARG A 207 18.48 -4.19 -6.46
N THR A 208 18.13 -5.34 -5.91
CA THR A 208 16.94 -5.48 -5.08
C THR A 208 17.23 -5.09 -3.63
N THR A 209 16.20 -4.67 -2.90
CA THR A 209 16.29 -4.48 -1.44
C THR A 209 16.82 -5.74 -0.75
N ASP A 210 16.44 -6.92 -1.24
CA ASP A 210 16.87 -8.22 -0.70
C ASP A 210 18.37 -8.45 -0.85
N GLU A 211 18.92 -8.23 -2.06
CA GLU A 211 20.36 -8.32 -2.32
C GLU A 211 21.15 -7.33 -1.43
N ILE A 212 20.61 -6.12 -1.22
CA ILE A 212 21.25 -5.11 -0.36
C ILE A 212 21.23 -5.56 1.10
N LEU A 213 20.10 -6.06 1.60
CA LEU A 213 19.97 -6.55 2.97
C LEU A 213 20.84 -7.78 3.24
N GLU A 214 20.89 -8.72 2.30
CA GLU A 214 21.73 -9.91 2.40
C GLU A 214 23.22 -9.52 2.53
N ALA A 215 23.68 -8.59 1.70
CA ALA A 215 25.05 -8.09 1.76
C ALA A 215 25.35 -7.37 3.09
N LEU A 216 24.44 -6.51 3.57
CA LEU A 216 24.59 -5.85 4.88
C LEU A 216 24.71 -6.88 6.00
N ARG A 217 23.86 -7.91 6.00
CA ARG A 217 23.86 -8.98 6.99
C ARG A 217 25.11 -9.84 6.96
N ALA A 218 25.60 -10.15 5.76
CA ALA A 218 26.86 -10.86 5.56
C ALA A 218 28.04 -10.09 6.19
N ASP A 219 28.08 -8.75 6.04
CA ASP A 219 29.08 -7.86 6.64
C ASP A 219 28.91 -7.68 8.17
N GLY A 220 27.90 -8.30 8.78
CA GLY A 220 27.64 -8.18 10.22
C GLY A 220 26.68 -7.05 10.60
N ARG A 221 26.11 -6.34 9.62
CA ARG A 221 25.18 -5.24 9.84
C ARG A 221 23.74 -5.72 9.82
N TRP A 222 22.91 -5.16 10.69
CA TRP A 222 21.47 -5.34 10.66
C TRP A 222 21.03 -6.82 10.73
N ARG A 223 21.85 -7.68 11.38
CA ARG A 223 21.55 -9.11 11.56
C ARG A 223 20.31 -9.32 12.41
N ASP A 224 20.18 -8.53 13.48
CA ASP A 224 19.08 -8.63 14.43
C ASP A 224 17.93 -7.66 14.10
N VAL A 225 18.01 -6.93 12.98
CA VAL A 225 16.96 -6.00 12.55
C VAL A 225 15.93 -6.75 11.72
N PRO A 226 14.64 -6.70 12.10
CA PRO A 226 13.59 -7.35 11.32
C PRO A 226 13.46 -6.79 9.91
N ASP A 227 13.08 -7.66 8.97
CA ASP A 227 13.00 -7.35 7.53
C ASP A 227 12.17 -6.09 7.25
N ASP A 228 10.99 -5.95 7.85
CA ASP A 228 10.11 -4.79 7.60
C ASP A 228 10.76 -3.46 8.02
N VAL A 229 11.47 -3.46 9.14
CA VAL A 229 12.21 -2.28 9.64
C VAL A 229 13.41 -2.00 8.75
N ALA A 230 14.14 -3.03 8.35
CA ALA A 230 15.32 -2.91 7.51
C ALA A 230 14.96 -2.42 6.10
N ARG A 231 13.91 -2.97 5.47
CA ARG A 231 13.37 -2.52 4.18
C ARG A 231 12.92 -1.08 4.23
N THR A 232 12.16 -0.70 5.27
CA THR A 232 11.70 0.68 5.45
C THR A 232 12.89 1.63 5.63
N SER A 233 13.89 1.25 6.42
CA SER A 233 15.10 2.04 6.61
C SER A 233 15.86 2.23 5.28
N LEU A 234 16.05 1.16 4.48
CA LEU A 234 16.65 1.31 3.14
C LEU A 234 15.81 2.22 2.23
N GLY A 235 14.49 2.07 2.25
CA GLY A 235 13.57 2.91 1.49
C GLY A 235 13.73 4.40 1.77
N ASP A 236 13.98 4.77 3.03
CA ASP A 236 14.19 6.16 3.46
C ASP A 236 15.62 6.66 3.17
N GLN A 237 16.62 5.79 3.26
CA GLN A 237 18.04 6.18 3.22
C GLN A 237 18.62 6.16 1.81
N LEU A 238 18.29 5.15 0.99
CA LEU A 238 18.82 5.01 -0.37
C LEU A 238 18.60 6.28 -1.22
N PRO A 239 17.42 6.93 -1.23
CA PRO A 239 17.23 8.22 -1.91
C PRO A 239 18.16 9.34 -1.43
N ARG A 240 18.42 9.40 -0.12
CA ARG A 240 19.33 10.42 0.47
C ARG A 240 20.79 10.22 0.05
N HIS A 241 21.14 9.00 -0.36
CA HIS A 241 22.46 8.63 -0.86
C HIS A 241 22.53 8.55 -2.39
N GLY A 242 21.55 9.10 -3.11
CA GLY A 242 21.59 9.24 -4.57
C GLY A 242 21.12 8.01 -5.36
N TYR A 243 20.43 7.07 -4.70
CA TYR A 243 19.82 5.91 -5.36
C TYR A 243 18.34 6.15 -5.64
N CYS A 244 17.86 5.72 -6.81
CA CYS A 244 16.49 5.89 -7.25
C CYS A 244 15.76 4.55 -7.19
N SER A 245 14.54 4.54 -6.65
CA SER A 245 13.65 3.39 -6.78
C SER A 245 13.11 3.32 -8.21
N VAL A 246 13.14 2.13 -8.79
CA VAL A 246 12.54 1.84 -10.10
C VAL A 246 11.39 0.83 -9.98
N GLY A 247 10.82 0.71 -8.76
CA GLY A 247 9.66 -0.12 -8.44
C GLY A 247 10.00 -1.53 -7.97
N ASN A 248 9.06 -2.15 -7.24
CA ASN A 248 9.15 -3.52 -6.73
C ASN A 248 10.49 -3.84 -6.04
N ASP A 249 10.87 -3.01 -5.07
CA ASP A 249 12.12 -3.14 -4.32
C ASP A 249 13.40 -3.09 -5.16
N ARG A 250 13.34 -2.56 -6.39
CA ARG A 250 14.51 -2.37 -7.25
C ARG A 250 15.04 -0.96 -7.15
N TRP A 251 16.37 -0.86 -7.12
CA TRP A 251 17.12 0.36 -6.91
C TRP A 251 18.21 0.50 -7.96
N MET A 252 18.48 1.72 -8.41
CA MET A 252 19.53 2.06 -9.37
C MET A 252 20.24 3.34 -8.94
N THR A 253 21.45 3.58 -9.45
CA THR A 253 22.07 4.91 -9.36
C THR A 253 21.39 5.86 -10.37
N ALA A 254 21.41 7.16 -10.08
CA ALA A 254 20.88 8.16 -11.01
C ALA A 254 21.58 8.11 -12.39
N GLU A 255 22.89 7.90 -12.41
CA GLU A 255 23.68 7.77 -13.65
C GLU A 255 23.27 6.54 -14.46
N ALA A 256 23.06 5.40 -13.79
CA ALA A 256 22.65 4.17 -14.43
C ALA A 256 21.21 4.26 -14.97
N LEU A 257 20.31 4.93 -14.24
CA LEU A 257 18.95 5.21 -14.70
C LEU A 257 18.97 6.09 -15.95
N ALA A 258 19.74 7.18 -15.94
CA ALA A 258 19.88 8.07 -17.08
C ALA A 258 20.46 7.34 -18.31
N SER A 259 21.43 6.45 -18.10
CA SER A 259 22.04 5.65 -19.17
C SER A 259 21.11 4.55 -19.70
N ALA A 260 20.27 3.97 -18.84
CA ALA A 260 19.33 2.91 -19.21
C ALA A 260 18.07 3.42 -19.91
N GLN A 261 17.76 4.71 -19.77
CA GLN A 261 16.66 5.35 -20.50
C GLN A 261 17.10 5.66 -21.93
N ARG A 262 16.89 4.72 -22.84
CA ARG A 262 17.05 4.98 -24.27
C ARG A 262 15.97 5.94 -24.78
N ASP A 263 16.35 6.76 -25.75
CA ASP A 263 15.38 7.52 -26.52
C ASP A 263 14.56 6.60 -27.44
N VAL A 264 13.27 6.93 -27.59
CA VAL A 264 12.39 6.25 -28.53
C VAL A 264 12.22 7.14 -29.75
N ILE A 265 12.69 6.66 -30.89
CA ILE A 265 12.48 7.34 -32.17
C ILE A 265 11.01 7.12 -32.57
N ARG A 266 10.16 8.12 -32.28
CA ARG A 266 8.72 8.09 -32.55
C ARG A 266 8.34 8.34 -33.99
N ARG A 267 9.29 8.63 -34.89
CA ARG A 267 9.04 8.65 -36.34
C ARG A 267 10.25 8.12 -37.09
N PRO A 268 10.14 7.05 -37.90
CA PRO A 268 11.24 6.68 -38.78
C PRO A 268 11.50 7.83 -39.77
N MET A 269 12.78 8.17 -40.01
CA MET A 269 13.15 9.02 -41.14
C MET A 269 12.96 8.21 -42.42
N VAL A 270 11.73 8.16 -42.93
CA VAL A 270 11.45 7.49 -44.20
C VAL A 270 11.68 8.51 -45.32
N PRO A 271 12.48 8.18 -46.35
CA PRO A 271 12.51 8.98 -47.58
C PRO A 271 11.10 9.03 -48.17
N VAL A 272 10.52 10.21 -48.30
CA VAL A 272 9.23 10.39 -48.95
C VAL A 272 9.42 10.16 -50.45
N VAL A 273 9.05 8.98 -50.93
CA VAL A 273 9.00 8.69 -52.37
C VAL A 273 7.68 9.26 -52.89
N ARG A 274 7.73 10.46 -53.47
CA ARG A 274 6.57 11.10 -54.10
C ARG A 274 6.07 10.25 -55.28
N SER A 275 4.75 10.16 -55.42
CA SER A 275 4.16 9.35 -56.49
C SER A 275 4.38 10.02 -57.84
N LYS A 276 5.13 9.37 -58.73
CA LYS A 276 5.29 9.84 -60.13
C LYS A 276 3.95 9.99 -60.85
N LEU A 277 2.99 9.12 -60.55
CA LEU A 277 1.64 9.13 -61.14
C LEU A 277 0.83 10.36 -60.73
N LEU A 278 0.95 10.83 -59.49
CA LEU A 278 0.24 12.03 -59.01
C LEU A 278 0.90 13.32 -59.52
N GLN A 279 2.23 13.33 -59.59
CA GLN A 279 2.99 14.44 -60.20
C GLN A 279 2.66 14.60 -61.69
N GLU A 280 2.52 13.50 -62.43
CA GLU A 280 2.12 13.52 -63.84
C GLU A 280 0.67 14.00 -64.06
N GLN A 281 -0.20 13.87 -63.05
CA GLN A 281 -1.58 14.36 -63.08
C GLN A 281 -1.74 15.81 -62.55
N GLY A 282 -0.63 16.47 -62.20
CA GLY A 282 -0.66 17.84 -61.66
C GLY A 282 -1.34 17.95 -60.28
N MET A 283 -1.49 16.82 -59.57
CA MET A 283 -2.04 16.78 -58.23
C MET A 283 -0.91 16.90 -57.21
N ASP A 284 -1.03 17.89 -56.31
CA ASP A 284 -0.09 18.08 -55.22
C ASP A 284 -0.37 17.05 -54.12
N ASP A 285 0.56 16.11 -53.93
CA ASP A 285 0.51 15.12 -52.88
C ASP A 285 1.04 15.66 -51.53
N SER A 286 1.48 16.93 -51.47
CA SER A 286 1.99 17.58 -50.25
C SER A 286 1.00 17.55 -49.08
N ALA A 287 -0.29 17.73 -49.34
CA ALA A 287 -1.33 17.79 -48.31
C ALA A 287 -1.49 16.45 -47.55
N ASP A 288 -1.22 15.31 -48.19
CA ASP A 288 -1.22 13.99 -47.52
C ASP A 288 -0.02 13.82 -46.57
N PHE A 289 0.98 14.71 -46.66
CA PHE A 289 2.18 14.73 -45.83
C PHE A 289 2.26 15.97 -44.90
N ASP A 290 1.43 16.99 -45.07
CA ASP A 290 1.49 18.25 -44.28
C ASP A 290 0.92 18.12 -42.86
N ASP A 291 0.07 17.12 -42.57
CA ASP A 291 -0.39 16.79 -41.20
C ASP A 291 0.73 16.18 -40.32
N TYR A 292 1.95 16.03 -40.87
CA TYR A 292 3.09 15.40 -40.19
C TYR A 292 4.01 16.37 -39.43
N GLU A 293 3.77 17.68 -39.38
CA GLU A 293 4.58 18.58 -38.53
C GLU A 293 4.05 18.71 -37.09
N GLY A 294 4.87 18.31 -36.12
CA GLY A 294 4.87 18.91 -34.78
C GLY A 294 3.75 18.59 -33.79
N ALA A 295 2.65 17.94 -34.15
CA ALA A 295 1.64 17.56 -33.17
C ALA A 295 2.06 16.29 -32.39
N PRO A 296 2.08 16.29 -31.03
CA PRO A 296 2.08 15.03 -30.29
C PRO A 296 0.88 14.22 -30.78
N LEU A 297 1.07 12.92 -31.05
CA LEU A 297 -0.04 12.01 -31.40
C LEU A 297 -1.16 12.28 -30.41
N ARG A 298 -2.21 12.97 -30.87
CA ARG A 298 -3.25 13.46 -29.97
C ARG A 298 -3.94 12.21 -29.46
N ASP A 299 -4.00 12.06 -28.14
CA ASP A 299 -4.75 11.01 -27.44
C ASP A 299 -6.14 10.75 -28.04
N ARG A 300 -6.71 11.74 -28.73
CA ARG A 300 -7.95 11.70 -29.52
C ARG A 300 -8.03 10.60 -30.58
N GLU A 301 -7.00 10.32 -31.39
CA GLU A 301 -7.14 9.34 -32.48
C GLU A 301 -7.16 7.90 -31.93
N MET A 302 -6.29 7.64 -30.96
CA MET A 302 -6.28 6.37 -30.22
C MET A 302 -7.53 6.23 -29.35
N ALA A 303 -8.02 7.33 -28.75
CA ALA A 303 -9.28 7.36 -28.03
C ALA A 303 -10.49 7.06 -28.93
N ALA A 304 -10.53 7.64 -30.13
CA ALA A 304 -11.60 7.42 -31.11
C ALA A 304 -11.59 5.98 -31.63
N ALA A 305 -10.42 5.43 -31.97
CA ALA A 305 -10.29 4.03 -32.39
C ALA A 305 -10.69 3.03 -31.30
N LEU A 306 -10.44 3.36 -30.02
CA LEU A 306 -10.86 2.53 -28.87
C LEU A 306 -12.35 2.71 -28.51
N GLU A 307 -12.93 3.88 -28.79
CA GLU A 307 -14.35 4.21 -28.53
C GLU A 307 -15.27 3.65 -29.63
N GLU A 308 -14.86 3.65 -30.90
CA GLU A 308 -15.56 2.99 -32.01
C GLU A 308 -15.75 1.48 -31.79
N LEU A 309 -14.91 0.86 -30.96
CA LEU A 309 -14.91 -0.60 -30.73
C LEU A 309 -15.80 -1.05 -29.57
N GLY A 310 -16.51 -0.14 -28.90
CA GLY A 310 -17.47 -0.50 -27.84
C GLY A 310 -16.83 -1.17 -26.61
N GLU A 311 -15.54 -0.97 -26.40
CA GLU A 311 -14.77 -1.67 -25.36
C GLU A 311 -14.56 -0.81 -24.10
N ILE A 312 -14.60 -1.52 -22.97
CA ILE A 312 -14.82 -1.09 -21.59
C ILE A 312 -14.17 0.26 -21.25
N LYS A 313 -15.00 1.21 -20.80
CA LYS A 313 -14.55 2.39 -20.04
C LYS A 313 -13.74 1.89 -18.85
N ILE A 314 -12.43 2.15 -18.85
CA ILE A 314 -11.61 2.01 -17.66
C ILE A 314 -12.17 3.05 -16.68
N GLU A 315 -12.93 2.59 -15.69
CA GLU A 315 -13.38 3.45 -14.61
C GLU A 315 -12.13 3.99 -13.93
N LYS A 316 -11.98 5.33 -13.94
CA LYS A 316 -10.92 5.99 -13.19
C LYS A 316 -11.05 5.50 -11.74
N PRO A 317 -10.02 4.84 -11.18
CA PRO A 317 -10.11 4.36 -9.82
C PRO A 317 -10.35 5.57 -8.89
N PRO A 318 -11.20 5.41 -7.85
CA PRO A 318 -11.42 6.47 -6.87
C PRO A 318 -10.09 6.86 -6.22
N ALA A 319 -9.95 8.14 -5.86
CA ALA A 319 -8.75 8.66 -5.19
C ALA A 319 -8.37 7.80 -3.98
N GLY A 320 -7.23 7.12 -4.06
CA GLY A 320 -6.78 6.11 -3.09
C GLY A 320 -5.59 5.29 -3.59
N ARG A 321 -5.20 4.28 -2.80
CA ARG A 321 -4.10 3.33 -3.11
C ARG A 321 -4.34 2.69 -4.48
N TRP A 322 -3.35 2.77 -5.38
CA TRP A 322 -3.42 2.17 -6.71
C TRP A 322 -3.85 0.70 -6.63
N ARG A 323 -4.74 0.30 -7.55
CA ARG A 323 -5.20 -1.08 -7.69
C ARG A 323 -4.86 -1.58 -9.08
N PRO A 324 -4.29 -2.79 -9.20
CA PRO A 324 -4.04 -3.38 -10.50
C PRO A 324 -5.37 -3.64 -11.24
N PRO A 325 -5.34 -3.68 -12.58
CA PRO A 325 -6.52 -3.98 -13.37
C PRO A 325 -7.00 -5.41 -13.13
N ALA A 326 -8.29 -5.57 -12.85
CA ALA A 326 -8.92 -6.87 -12.60
C ALA A 326 -9.15 -7.68 -13.89
N ALA A 327 -9.14 -7.01 -15.05
CA ALA A 327 -9.34 -7.60 -16.36
C ALA A 327 -8.26 -7.10 -17.34
N PRO A 328 -7.90 -7.91 -18.36
CA PRO A 328 -6.97 -7.49 -19.39
C PRO A 328 -7.39 -6.23 -20.14
N ILE A 329 -6.44 -5.34 -20.38
CA ILE A 329 -6.67 -4.04 -21.03
C ILE A 329 -6.20 -4.10 -22.47
N ALA A 330 -7.02 -3.62 -23.41
CA ALA A 330 -6.63 -3.52 -24.80
C ALA A 330 -5.51 -2.48 -24.98
N VAL A 331 -4.45 -2.90 -25.64
CA VAL A 331 -3.36 -2.05 -26.14
C VAL A 331 -3.75 -1.58 -27.55
N GLY A 332 -3.34 -0.36 -27.91
CA GLY A 332 -3.51 0.15 -29.28
C GLY A 332 -2.92 -0.81 -30.32
N ALA A 333 -3.39 -0.72 -31.57
CA ALA A 333 -2.92 -1.58 -32.64
C ALA A 333 -1.39 -1.49 -32.79
N LEU A 334 -0.73 -2.64 -32.84
CA LEU A 334 0.71 -2.73 -32.99
C LEU A 334 1.12 -2.15 -34.36
N THR A 335 2.11 -1.27 -34.42
CA THR A 335 2.67 -0.78 -35.69
C THR A 335 4.02 -1.42 -35.92
N TYR A 336 4.52 -1.40 -37.15
CA TYR A 336 5.88 -1.87 -37.45
C TYR A 336 6.93 -1.14 -36.60
N GLN A 337 6.71 0.15 -36.40
CA GLN A 337 7.58 0.96 -35.58
C GLN A 337 7.57 0.55 -34.10
N HIS A 338 6.41 0.19 -33.53
CA HIS A 338 6.33 -0.35 -32.16
C HIS A 338 7.21 -1.61 -32.00
N ILE A 339 7.24 -2.46 -33.01
CA ILE A 339 8.06 -3.68 -33.03
C ILE A 339 9.55 -3.33 -33.15
N VAL A 340 9.93 -2.52 -34.15
CA VAL A 340 11.34 -2.22 -34.42
C VAL A 340 11.97 -1.33 -33.35
N GLN A 341 11.25 -0.33 -32.87
CA GLN A 341 11.73 0.60 -31.83
C GLN A 341 11.42 0.11 -30.41
N GLY A 342 10.85 -1.09 -30.27
CA GLY A 342 10.63 -1.75 -28.98
C GLY A 342 9.77 -0.97 -27.99
N PHE A 343 8.69 -0.32 -28.42
CA PHE A 343 7.85 0.48 -27.54
C PHE A 343 6.36 0.38 -27.86
N LEU A 344 5.53 0.67 -26.86
CA LEU A 344 4.08 0.81 -26.96
C LEU A 344 3.65 2.13 -26.31
N PRO A 345 2.76 2.91 -26.95
CA PRO A 345 2.20 4.11 -26.32
C PRO A 345 1.32 3.71 -25.14
N LEU A 346 1.49 4.33 -23.97
CA LEU A 346 0.73 3.98 -22.76
C LEU A 346 -0.76 4.29 -22.89
N GLY A 347 -1.11 5.42 -23.53
CA GLY A 347 -2.49 5.80 -23.78
C GLY A 347 -3.43 5.57 -22.59
N ARG A 348 -4.51 4.83 -22.84
CA ARG A 348 -5.51 4.49 -21.81
C ARG A 348 -5.07 3.45 -20.79
N PHE A 349 -3.95 2.74 -20.99
CA PHE A 349 -3.48 1.71 -20.05
C PHE A 349 -2.35 2.19 -19.14
N ALA A 350 -2.05 3.49 -19.09
CA ALA A 350 -1.14 4.06 -18.09
C ALA A 350 -1.56 3.76 -16.64
N ASP A 351 -2.88 3.70 -16.40
CA ASP A 351 -3.49 3.38 -15.10
C ASP A 351 -3.28 1.91 -14.70
N ALA A 352 -2.88 1.04 -15.65
CA ALA A 352 -2.53 -0.35 -15.39
C ALA A 352 -1.25 -0.51 -14.56
N PHE A 353 -0.51 0.58 -14.34
CA PHE A 353 0.77 0.60 -13.62
C PHE A 353 0.70 1.52 -12.39
N PRO A 354 1.43 1.22 -11.31
CA PRO A 354 1.54 2.11 -10.15
C PRO A 354 2.03 3.52 -10.54
N PRO A 355 1.42 4.60 -10.02
CA PRO A 355 1.71 5.98 -10.44
C PRO A 355 3.14 6.41 -10.12
N GLU A 356 3.74 5.85 -9.07
CA GLU A 356 5.11 6.08 -8.66
C GLU A 356 5.83 4.73 -8.41
N PRO A 357 7.15 4.65 -8.63
CA PRO A 357 8.02 5.70 -9.20
C PRO A 357 7.80 5.93 -10.71
N ASP A 358 8.30 7.05 -11.24
CA ASP A 358 8.40 7.34 -12.69
C ASP A 358 9.84 7.80 -12.98
N PRO A 359 10.63 7.07 -13.79
CA PRO A 359 10.28 5.84 -14.53
C PRO A 359 10.08 4.60 -13.63
N LEU A 360 9.23 3.68 -14.09
CA LEU A 360 8.98 2.38 -13.45
C LEU A 360 9.54 1.23 -14.31
N LEU A 361 10.30 0.31 -13.71
CA LEU A 361 10.76 -0.91 -14.37
C LEU A 361 9.74 -2.04 -14.16
N VAL A 362 9.29 -2.66 -15.25
CA VAL A 362 8.38 -3.79 -15.25
C VAL A 362 8.92 -4.95 -16.09
N ASP A 363 8.44 -6.15 -15.82
CA ASP A 363 8.81 -7.36 -16.55
C ASP A 363 7.63 -7.78 -17.43
N VAL A 364 7.81 -7.79 -18.75
CA VAL A 364 6.73 -8.02 -19.72
C VAL A 364 6.99 -9.30 -20.50
N ALA A 365 6.16 -10.32 -20.29
CA ALA A 365 6.16 -11.52 -21.12
C ALA A 365 5.30 -11.31 -22.38
N LEU A 366 5.85 -11.61 -23.56
CA LEU A 366 5.08 -11.66 -24.80
C LEU A 366 4.49 -13.06 -24.99
N VAL A 367 3.15 -13.16 -24.98
CA VAL A 367 2.39 -14.42 -24.96
C VAL A 367 2.84 -15.28 -23.77
N GLU A 368 3.51 -16.40 -24.02
CA GLU A 368 4.14 -17.24 -23.00
C GLU A 368 5.65 -17.26 -23.29
N GLY A 369 6.45 -17.00 -22.27
CA GLY A 369 7.91 -17.04 -22.38
C GLY A 369 8.64 -16.09 -21.44
N ASP A 370 9.94 -15.96 -21.68
CA ASP A 370 10.81 -15.18 -20.82
C ASP A 370 10.42 -13.70 -20.84
N PRO A 371 10.28 -13.07 -19.66
CA PRO A 371 9.91 -11.68 -19.58
C PRO A 371 11.03 -10.76 -20.07
N ILE A 372 10.64 -9.72 -20.79
CA ILE A 372 11.53 -8.65 -21.26
C ILE A 372 11.36 -7.46 -20.31
N PRO A 373 12.45 -6.96 -19.69
CA PRO A 373 12.39 -5.76 -18.89
C PRO A 373 11.97 -4.55 -19.74
N CYS A 374 11.03 -3.75 -19.23
CA CYS A 374 10.47 -2.59 -19.90
C CYS A 374 10.38 -1.40 -18.94
N TRP A 375 10.71 -0.22 -19.45
CA TRP A 375 10.49 1.05 -18.77
C TRP A 375 9.10 1.58 -19.07
N ILE A 376 8.34 1.89 -18.03
CA ILE A 376 7.16 2.75 -18.10
C ILE A 376 7.65 4.17 -17.81
N SER A 377 7.52 5.05 -18.79
CA SER A 377 7.78 6.49 -18.65
C SER A 377 6.47 7.24 -18.89
N ARG A 378 5.91 7.83 -17.85
CA ARG A 378 4.67 8.64 -17.98
C ARG A 378 4.97 9.99 -18.60
N GLN A 379 6.13 10.56 -18.30
CA GLN A 379 6.62 11.77 -18.95
C GLN A 379 6.68 11.61 -20.48
N GLU A 380 7.13 10.45 -20.96
CA GLU A 380 7.13 10.15 -22.39
C GLU A 380 5.79 9.59 -22.87
N GLY A 381 4.98 9.00 -22.00
CA GLY A 381 3.74 8.31 -22.37
C GLY A 381 4.00 6.98 -23.10
N VAL A 382 5.09 6.28 -22.76
CA VAL A 382 5.49 5.02 -23.43
C VAL A 382 5.87 3.92 -22.45
N LEU A 383 5.56 2.69 -22.82
CA LEU A 383 6.22 1.46 -22.36
C LEU A 383 7.32 1.15 -23.37
N LYS A 384 8.58 1.11 -22.97
CA LYS A 384 9.72 0.84 -23.86
C LYS A 384 10.57 -0.29 -23.32
N ALA A 385 10.81 -1.31 -24.14
CA ALA A 385 11.73 -2.40 -23.81
C ALA A 385 13.14 -1.86 -23.56
N THR A 386 13.84 -2.43 -22.58
CA THR A 386 15.24 -2.08 -22.30
C THR A 386 16.16 -2.50 -23.46
N ASP A 387 15.82 -3.60 -24.14
CA ASP A 387 16.47 -4.08 -25.35
C ASP A 387 15.45 -4.15 -26.49
N ALA A 388 15.56 -3.23 -27.46
CA ALA A 388 14.66 -3.16 -28.61
C ALA A 388 14.86 -4.33 -29.59
N GLU A 389 16.07 -4.88 -29.71
CA GLU A 389 16.35 -6.01 -30.60
C GLU A 389 15.82 -7.31 -30.01
N GLN A 390 15.96 -7.52 -28.69
CA GLN A 390 15.31 -8.65 -28.01
C GLN A 390 13.78 -8.59 -28.18
N TRP A 391 13.18 -7.41 -27.99
CA TRP A 391 11.75 -7.20 -28.22
C TRP A 391 11.35 -7.54 -29.65
N ARG A 392 12.06 -6.98 -30.65
CA ARG A 392 11.79 -7.23 -32.07
C ARG A 392 11.88 -8.71 -32.42
N ARG A 393 12.96 -9.39 -32.01
CA ARG A 393 13.15 -10.83 -32.26
C ARG A 393 12.00 -11.64 -31.69
N ARG A 394 11.51 -11.30 -30.50
CA ARG A 394 10.41 -12.03 -29.87
C ARG A 394 9.10 -11.90 -30.63
N PHE A 395 8.77 -10.73 -31.16
CA PHE A 395 7.60 -10.56 -32.04
C PHE A 395 7.72 -11.38 -33.33
N LEU A 396 8.92 -11.44 -33.92
CA LEU A 396 9.20 -12.24 -35.12
C LEU A 396 9.08 -13.74 -34.85
N GLU A 397 9.68 -14.23 -33.76
CA GLU A 397 9.61 -15.64 -33.33
C GLU A 397 8.17 -16.10 -33.08
N LEU A 398 7.36 -15.25 -32.46
CA LEU A 398 5.96 -15.53 -32.16
C LEU A 398 5.04 -15.36 -33.37
N GLY A 399 5.57 -14.87 -34.51
CA GLY A 399 4.81 -14.63 -35.73
C GLY A 399 3.69 -13.61 -35.54
N ILE A 400 3.88 -12.60 -34.70
CA ILE A 400 2.87 -11.56 -34.42
C ILE A 400 3.09 -10.38 -35.38
N PRO A 401 2.24 -10.18 -36.41
CA PRO A 401 2.44 -9.13 -37.39
C PRO A 401 2.02 -7.75 -36.84
N ALA A 402 2.51 -6.68 -37.49
CA ALA A 402 1.94 -5.35 -37.30
C ALA A 402 0.45 -5.35 -37.68
N GLY A 403 -0.34 -4.51 -37.02
CA GLY A 403 -1.80 -4.48 -37.07
C GLY A 403 -2.47 -5.38 -36.03
N THR A 404 -1.72 -6.28 -35.38
CA THR A 404 -2.28 -7.16 -34.34
C THR A 404 -2.74 -6.33 -33.14
N LYS A 405 -3.96 -6.61 -32.68
CA LYS A 405 -4.48 -6.08 -31.41
C LYS A 405 -3.93 -6.91 -30.25
N LEU A 406 -3.43 -6.23 -29.23
CA LEU A 406 -2.78 -6.85 -28.07
C LEU A 406 -3.53 -6.51 -26.79
N TRP A 407 -3.40 -7.36 -25.78
CA TRP A 407 -3.97 -7.15 -24.46
C TRP A 407 -2.88 -7.25 -23.40
N LEU A 408 -2.86 -6.27 -22.50
CA LEU A 408 -2.02 -6.25 -21.32
C LEU A 408 -2.75 -6.93 -20.16
N GLU A 409 -2.10 -7.88 -19.52
CA GLU A 409 -2.59 -8.58 -18.34
C GLU A 409 -1.63 -8.41 -17.18
N TYR A 410 -2.14 -8.06 -16.01
CA TYR A 410 -1.37 -8.03 -14.78
C TYR A 410 -1.20 -9.45 -14.21
N LYS A 411 0.04 -9.86 -13.93
CA LYS A 411 0.36 -11.18 -13.34
C LYS A 411 0.75 -11.12 -11.87
N GLY A 412 1.10 -9.94 -11.36
CA GLY A 412 1.48 -9.74 -9.95
C GLY A 412 2.77 -8.93 -9.81
N GLY A 413 2.84 -8.07 -8.80
CA GLY A 413 4.00 -7.20 -8.55
C GLY A 413 4.28 -6.26 -9.71
N THR A 414 5.42 -6.45 -10.38
CA THR A 414 5.79 -5.74 -11.63
C THR A 414 5.74 -6.64 -12.87
N SER A 415 5.11 -7.81 -12.78
CA SER A 415 5.00 -8.76 -13.89
C SER A 415 3.71 -8.57 -14.69
N TYR A 416 3.87 -8.49 -16.01
CA TYR A 416 2.79 -8.31 -16.97
C TYR A 416 2.93 -9.29 -18.14
N ARG A 417 1.82 -9.60 -18.79
CA ARG A 417 1.77 -10.36 -20.03
C ARG A 417 1.11 -9.53 -21.13
N ILE A 418 1.71 -9.49 -22.31
CA ILE A 418 1.09 -8.93 -23.52
C ILE A 418 0.82 -10.08 -24.48
N ALA A 419 -0.46 -10.31 -24.78
CA ALA A 419 -0.87 -11.40 -25.66
C ALA A 419 -1.92 -10.91 -26.67
N PRO A 420 -1.92 -11.45 -27.91
CA PRO A 420 -3.05 -11.28 -28.80
C PRO A 420 -4.25 -12.04 -28.23
N ARG A 421 -5.46 -11.50 -28.41
CA ARG A 421 -6.70 -12.25 -28.21
C ARG A 421 -7.36 -12.52 -29.55
N PRO A 422 -8.00 -13.69 -29.71
CA PRO A 422 -8.86 -13.91 -30.86
C PRO A 422 -9.91 -12.80 -30.91
N LEU A 423 -9.97 -12.08 -32.03
CA LEU A 423 -11.07 -11.16 -32.26
C LEU A 423 -12.35 -12.00 -32.40
N THR A 424 -13.43 -11.54 -31.77
CA THR A 424 -14.76 -12.16 -31.94
C THR A 424 -15.24 -12.10 -33.39
N ARG A 425 -14.72 -11.16 -34.19
CA ARG A 425 -14.93 -11.05 -35.64
C ARG A 425 -13.65 -10.59 -36.34
N PRO A 426 -13.32 -11.10 -37.53
CA PRO A 426 -12.19 -10.60 -38.33
C PRO A 426 -12.36 -9.11 -38.64
N GLN A 427 -11.28 -8.33 -38.54
CA GLN A 427 -11.27 -6.91 -38.87
C GLN A 427 -10.18 -6.60 -39.90
N SER A 428 -10.51 -5.79 -40.90
CA SER A 428 -9.54 -5.28 -41.87
C SER A 428 -8.76 -4.13 -41.23
N VAL A 429 -7.46 -4.32 -41.03
CA VAL A 429 -6.56 -3.29 -40.51
C VAL A 429 -5.73 -2.73 -41.66
N ARG A 430 -5.57 -1.41 -41.75
CA ARG A 430 -4.68 -0.79 -42.75
C ARG A 430 -3.24 -1.12 -42.38
N CYS A 431 -2.60 -2.05 -43.09
CA CYS A 431 -1.15 -2.23 -43.01
C CYS A 431 -0.47 -1.33 -44.04
N LYS A 432 0.54 -0.55 -43.63
CA LYS A 432 1.45 0.12 -44.54
C LYS A 432 2.63 -0.85 -44.76
N LEU A 433 2.66 -1.46 -45.95
CA LEU A 433 3.64 -2.41 -46.49
C LEU A 433 3.55 -3.86 -46.01
N ALA A 434 3.09 -4.72 -46.92
CA ALA A 434 3.45 -6.13 -47.01
C ALA A 434 3.96 -6.35 -48.43
N CYS A 435 5.19 -6.85 -48.59
CA CYS A 435 5.68 -7.32 -49.88
C CYS A 435 5.45 -8.83 -49.94
N LEU A 436 4.85 -9.29 -51.04
CA LEU A 436 4.67 -10.71 -51.31
C LEU A 436 5.62 -11.07 -52.45
N GLU A 437 6.79 -11.60 -52.09
CA GLU A 437 7.77 -12.14 -53.04
C GLU A 437 7.72 -13.67 -53.00
N GLU A 438 7.59 -14.29 -54.17
CA GLU A 438 7.60 -15.76 -54.35
C GLU A 438 6.64 -16.55 -53.44
N GLY A 439 5.47 -15.98 -53.11
CA GLY A 439 4.48 -16.64 -52.26
C GLY A 439 4.85 -16.69 -50.78
N ARG A 440 5.92 -16.00 -50.36
CA ARG A 440 6.27 -15.79 -48.96
C ARG A 440 5.96 -14.34 -48.57
N LEU A 441 5.43 -14.17 -47.37
CA LEU A 441 5.19 -12.85 -46.80
C LEU A 441 6.53 -12.29 -46.32
N HIS A 442 7.02 -11.26 -47.01
CA HIS A 442 8.17 -10.48 -46.59
C HIS A 442 7.64 -9.24 -45.85
N ILE A 443 7.85 -9.23 -44.53
CA ILE A 443 7.47 -8.15 -43.61
C ILE A 443 8.67 -7.24 -43.37
#